data_AF-A0A972YIU4-F1
#
_entry.id   AF-A0A972YIU4-F1
#
_cell.length_a   1.000
_cell.length_b   1.000
_cell.length_c   1.000
_cell.angle_alpha   90.00
_cell.angle_beta   90.00
_cell.angle_gamma   90.00
#
_symmetry.space_group_name_H-M   'P 1'
#
loop_
_entity.id
_entity.type
_entity.pdbx_description
1 polymer ?
#
loop_
_entity_poly.entity_id
_entity_poly.type
_entity_poly.pdbx_seq_one_letter_code
_entity_poly.pdbx_strand_id
1 'polypeptide(L)'
;MRLSNIARWLHVRPRRNWQWFFQYVVGLVLLITTGIVCTSYINGTQWLTDYFERKSHDLFHVFEQFDNDHSEYPIDDFIIIYIDDKSHEILNQPWDRPWDRRLHAELLNRIRQDQPRLIFYDMIFDMPSSDPEADKLFAEELAASGNVILGASKQRYFFKDNGQPSDEVIAPHPPFRKAAAGWGIVEKSHSHSDNGLREMHLNDPDSRLRQAYWAAAELVAPETVAAAGSIEMQRWIRHFGPSSTIQTVSFCDVLLNDTTDFKDKYVFIGGRHSVGMPGAGRDVYRSPYLTDPEGEFTGVYMQATMVRNLLTEAWMHAPRQHNHWIMIALSAVLLTLLVTPFGPRLALFGAILFALGFSFASILWIENQGVFVAWLVPVVVQAPVAFVFSGICNYYFLERKRHRLKRIFSTYLSPVMVEQIADAEVEPELGGEEANITPFFSDVVGYSKFSELLNPMELTQLMNEYLAAMTYVIQAEGGTLDKYIGDAIVAIYGAPLHTPDHAYRACRTAVRMQIEQQKLCEQWAIEKADCPELIQKMQTRIGWNT
;
A
#
# COMPACT_ATOMS: atom_id res chain seq x y z
N MET A 1 17.42 -42.83 -27.87
CA MET A 1 18.40 -42.34 -26.87
C MET A 1 17.83 -41.04 -26.28
N ARG A 2 17.47 -41.03 -24.99
CA ARG A 2 16.71 -39.91 -24.38
C ARG A 2 17.52 -38.60 -24.38
N LEU A 3 16.91 -37.50 -24.81
CA LEU A 3 17.43 -36.11 -24.77
C LEU A 3 17.93 -35.68 -23.37
N SER A 4 17.54 -36.40 -22.31
CA SER A 4 18.04 -36.21 -20.94
C SER A 4 19.56 -36.45 -20.78
N ASN A 5 20.21 -37.15 -21.71
CA ASN A 5 21.63 -37.50 -21.59
C ASN A 5 22.59 -36.50 -22.25
N ILE A 6 22.11 -35.61 -23.14
CA ILE A 6 22.97 -34.62 -23.82
C ILE A 6 23.30 -33.44 -22.89
N ALA A 7 22.40 -33.09 -21.97
CA ALA A 7 22.63 -32.03 -21.00
C ALA A 7 23.76 -32.33 -19.98
N ARG A 8 24.16 -33.61 -19.85
CA ARG A 8 25.17 -34.05 -18.86
C ARG A 8 26.60 -33.98 -19.39
N TRP A 9 26.81 -33.88 -20.70
CA TRP A 9 28.14 -33.85 -21.35
C TRP A 9 28.68 -32.43 -21.58
N LEU A 10 27.80 -31.43 -21.58
CA LEU A 10 28.18 -30.02 -21.52
C LEU A 10 28.44 -29.65 -20.06
N HIS A 11 29.72 -29.59 -19.66
CA HIS A 11 30.19 -29.01 -18.39
C HIS A 11 29.90 -27.50 -18.32
N VAL A 12 28.64 -27.09 -18.48
CA VAL A 12 28.18 -25.76 -18.10
C VAL A 12 27.91 -25.85 -16.61
N ARG A 13 28.93 -25.49 -15.79
CA ARG A 13 28.69 -25.10 -14.40
C ARG A 13 27.43 -24.21 -14.39
N PRO A 14 26.43 -24.47 -13.54
CA PRO A 14 25.26 -23.61 -13.50
C PRO A 14 25.79 -22.20 -13.27
N ARG A 15 25.65 -21.34 -14.28
CA ARG A 15 25.99 -19.92 -14.14
C ARG A 15 25.18 -19.47 -12.93
N ARG A 16 25.90 -19.16 -11.84
CA ARG A 16 25.37 -18.63 -10.59
C ARG A 16 24.16 -17.77 -10.93
N ASN A 17 22.99 -18.17 -10.43
CA ASN A 17 21.66 -17.66 -10.76
C ASN A 17 21.51 -16.16 -10.44
N TRP A 18 22.27 -15.32 -11.13
CA TRP A 18 22.34 -13.86 -10.97
C TRP A 18 20.96 -13.22 -11.19
N GLN A 19 20.11 -13.88 -11.97
CA GLN A 19 18.71 -13.48 -12.20
C GLN A 19 17.90 -13.49 -10.90
N TRP A 20 17.97 -14.59 -10.16
CA TRP A 20 17.29 -14.70 -8.87
C TRP A 20 17.90 -13.73 -7.85
N PHE A 21 19.23 -13.70 -7.73
CA PHE A 21 19.90 -12.74 -6.84
C PHE A 21 19.50 -11.29 -7.13
N PHE A 22 19.46 -10.90 -8.41
CA PHE A 22 19.04 -9.57 -8.83
C PHE A 22 17.57 -9.30 -8.47
N GLN A 23 16.65 -10.22 -8.76
CA GLN A 23 15.23 -10.05 -8.46
C GLN A 23 14.97 -9.93 -6.96
N TYR A 24 15.60 -10.79 -6.14
CA TYR A 24 15.45 -10.73 -4.68
C TYR A 24 16.06 -9.45 -4.08
N VAL A 25 17.29 -9.09 -4.47
CA VAL A 25 18.00 -7.94 -3.86
C VAL A 25 17.41 -6.62 -4.33
N VAL A 26 17.18 -6.45 -5.64
CA VAL A 26 16.62 -5.20 -6.18
C VAL A 26 15.17 -5.04 -5.74
N GLY A 27 14.38 -6.13 -5.72
CA GLY A 27 13.02 -6.10 -5.19
C GLY A 27 12.99 -5.69 -3.72
N LEU A 28 13.84 -6.28 -2.88
CA LEU A 28 13.92 -5.94 -1.47
C LEU A 28 14.30 -4.47 -1.24
N VAL A 29 15.34 -3.98 -1.94
CA VAL A 29 15.77 -2.58 -1.83
C VAL A 29 14.65 -1.64 -2.28
N LEU A 30 13.98 -1.94 -3.39
CA LEU A 30 12.85 -1.16 -3.90
C LEU A 30 11.70 -1.07 -2.87
N LEU A 31 11.36 -2.19 -2.23
CA LEU A 31 10.27 -2.22 -1.25
C LEU A 31 10.62 -1.47 0.03
N ILE A 32 11.88 -1.59 0.50
CA ILE A 32 12.35 -0.85 1.68
C ILE A 32 12.37 0.65 1.39
N THR A 33 12.93 1.08 0.25
CA THR A 33 13.00 2.51 -0.09
C THR A 33 11.61 3.11 -0.28
N THR A 34 10.71 2.41 -0.96
CA THR A 34 9.33 2.86 -1.15
C THR A 34 8.60 2.96 0.19
N GLY A 35 8.76 1.96 1.06
CA GLY A 35 8.16 1.99 2.40
C GLY A 35 8.68 3.15 3.24
N ILE A 36 10.00 3.36 3.27
CA ILE A 36 10.62 4.48 4.00
C ILE A 36 10.10 5.81 3.47
N VAL A 37 10.02 6.02 2.15
CA VAL A 37 9.50 7.27 1.57
C VAL A 37 8.06 7.55 2.01
N CYS A 38 7.23 6.52 2.19
CA CYS A 38 5.85 6.66 2.64
C CYS A 38 5.67 6.85 4.15
N THR A 39 6.69 6.60 4.97
CA THR A 39 6.59 6.68 6.44
C THR A 39 7.60 7.60 7.10
N SER A 40 8.57 8.12 6.35
CA SER A 40 9.60 9.01 6.88
C SER A 40 9.20 10.45 6.63
N TYR A 41 9.41 11.29 7.64
CA TYR A 41 9.27 12.74 7.54
C TYR A 41 10.46 13.33 6.75
N ILE A 42 10.57 12.99 5.47
CA ILE A 42 11.54 13.60 4.54
C ILE A 42 10.92 14.87 3.97
N ASN A 43 11.71 15.95 3.92
CA ASN A 43 11.30 17.24 3.35
C ASN A 43 10.59 17.07 1.99
N GLY A 44 9.35 17.53 1.90
CA GLY A 44 8.52 17.44 0.68
C GLY A 44 7.59 16.22 0.58
N THR A 45 7.68 15.25 1.50
CA THR A 45 6.86 14.02 1.49
C THR A 45 5.94 13.85 2.70
N GLN A 46 5.86 14.84 3.58
CA GLN A 46 5.03 14.80 4.80
C GLN A 46 3.56 14.45 4.50
N TRP A 47 3.02 14.96 3.40
CA TRP A 47 1.66 14.66 2.96
C TRP A 47 1.38 13.17 2.72
N LEU A 48 2.38 12.37 2.32
CA LEU A 48 2.24 10.91 2.14
C LEU A 48 2.15 10.20 3.48
N THR A 49 3.08 10.51 4.38
CA THR A 49 3.12 9.94 5.73
C THR A 49 1.81 10.26 6.46
N ASP A 50 1.42 11.53 6.48
CA ASP A 50 0.18 11.96 7.11
C ASP A 50 -1.06 11.32 6.45
N TYR A 51 -1.04 11.06 5.14
CA TYR A 51 -2.14 10.39 4.46
C TYR A 51 -2.28 8.93 4.90
N PHE A 52 -1.20 8.16 4.89
CA PHE A 52 -1.26 6.74 5.25
C PHE A 52 -1.47 6.52 6.74
N GLU A 53 -0.93 7.37 7.60
CA GLU A 53 -1.22 7.35 9.04
C GLU A 53 -2.71 7.62 9.29
N ARG A 54 -3.27 8.72 8.75
CA ARG A 54 -4.70 9.02 8.88
C ARG A 54 -5.60 7.90 8.38
N LYS A 55 -5.32 7.36 7.19
CA LYS A 55 -6.13 6.28 6.62
C LYS A 55 -5.97 4.97 7.37
N SER A 56 -4.79 4.68 7.92
CA SER A 56 -4.58 3.47 8.73
C SER A 56 -5.36 3.56 10.05
N HIS A 57 -5.45 4.76 10.63
CA HIS A 57 -6.24 5.03 11.83
C HIS A 57 -7.75 4.97 11.57
N ASP A 58 -8.24 5.68 10.54
CA ASP A 58 -9.67 5.63 10.17
C ASP A 58 -10.11 4.18 9.92
N LEU A 59 -9.32 3.42 9.15
CA LEU A 59 -9.67 2.06 8.75
C LEU A 59 -9.52 1.03 9.88
N PHE A 60 -8.67 1.29 10.87
CA PHE A 60 -8.61 0.47 12.08
C PHE A 60 -9.97 0.44 12.78
N HIS A 61 -10.62 1.59 12.95
CA HIS A 61 -11.93 1.69 13.59
C HIS A 61 -13.07 1.04 12.79
N VAL A 62 -12.92 0.86 11.47
CA VAL A 62 -13.90 0.13 10.66
C VAL A 62 -13.88 -1.38 10.94
N PHE A 63 -12.72 -1.93 11.29
CA PHE A 63 -12.54 -3.37 11.51
C PHE A 63 -12.52 -3.78 12.98
N GLU A 64 -12.25 -2.83 13.87
CA GLU A 64 -12.25 -3.01 15.32
C GLU A 64 -13.63 -3.46 15.81
N GLN A 65 -13.65 -4.48 16.67
CA GLN A 65 -14.85 -4.81 17.44
C GLN A 65 -14.98 -3.80 18.58
N PHE A 66 -16.10 -3.08 18.62
CA PHE A 66 -16.34 -2.01 19.60
C PHE A 66 -16.18 -2.49 21.04
N ASP A 67 -15.33 -1.81 21.79
CA ASP A 67 -15.18 -2.01 23.23
C ASP A 67 -16.27 -1.24 23.99
N ASN A 68 -17.46 -1.84 24.02
CA ASN A 68 -18.61 -1.36 24.79
C ASN A 68 -18.61 -1.87 26.25
N ASP A 69 -17.64 -2.71 26.65
CA ASP A 69 -17.79 -3.61 27.82
C ASP A 69 -16.75 -3.35 28.93
N HIS A 70 -16.22 -2.12 29.02
CA HIS A 70 -15.31 -1.74 30.11
C HIS A 70 -16.06 -1.74 31.46
N SER A 71 -15.69 -2.65 32.36
CA SER A 71 -16.44 -2.90 33.60
C SER A 71 -16.56 -1.71 34.55
N GLU A 72 -15.58 -0.80 34.54
CA GLU A 72 -15.55 0.36 35.45
C GLU A 72 -16.07 1.65 34.80
N TYR A 73 -16.02 1.75 33.47
CA TYR A 73 -16.36 2.95 32.70
C TYR A 73 -17.12 2.55 31.42
N PRO A 74 -18.30 1.93 31.57
CA PRO A 74 -19.10 1.50 30.43
C PRO A 74 -19.52 2.71 29.60
N ILE A 75 -19.65 2.52 28.29
CA ILE A 75 -20.00 3.62 27.38
C ILE A 75 -21.39 4.20 27.70
N ASP A 76 -22.29 3.36 28.21
CA ASP A 76 -23.64 3.72 28.66
C ASP A 76 -23.65 4.68 29.87
N ASP A 77 -22.50 4.87 30.55
CA ASP A 77 -22.37 5.86 31.61
C ASP A 77 -22.10 7.27 31.09
N PHE A 78 -21.80 7.43 29.81
CA PHE A 78 -21.56 8.72 29.18
C PHE A 78 -22.85 9.22 28.52
N ILE A 79 -23.23 10.46 28.82
CA ILE A 79 -24.42 11.10 28.25
C ILE A 79 -24.03 12.48 27.72
N ILE A 80 -24.46 12.80 26.50
CA ILE A 80 -24.29 14.12 25.91
C ILE A 80 -25.63 14.85 25.90
N ILE A 81 -25.64 16.06 26.46
CA ILE A 81 -26.75 17.01 26.38
C ILE A 81 -26.43 18.04 25.31
N TYR A 82 -27.16 18.01 24.21
CA TYR A 82 -26.96 18.92 23.11
C TYR A 82 -27.76 20.20 23.27
N ILE A 83 -27.06 21.33 23.14
CA ILE A 83 -27.65 22.63 22.84
C ILE A 83 -27.89 22.64 21.33
N ASP A 84 -29.07 22.20 20.94
CA ASP A 84 -29.45 21.93 19.55
C ASP A 84 -30.50 22.91 19.02
N ASP A 85 -30.78 22.82 17.72
CA ASP A 85 -31.77 23.63 17.03
C ASP A 85 -33.16 23.53 17.69
N LYS A 86 -33.54 22.34 18.14
CA LYS A 86 -34.78 22.08 18.89
C LYS A 86 -34.83 22.90 20.18
N SER A 87 -33.73 22.93 20.93
CA SER A 87 -33.64 23.65 22.20
C SER A 87 -33.64 25.18 21.98
N HIS A 88 -33.00 25.67 20.91
CA HIS A 88 -33.10 27.08 20.50
C HIS A 88 -34.55 27.52 20.28
N GLU A 89 -35.31 26.73 19.51
CA GLU A 89 -36.70 27.04 19.16
C GLU A 89 -37.64 26.98 20.39
N ILE A 90 -37.57 25.89 21.16
CA ILE A 90 -38.49 25.66 22.28
C ILE A 90 -38.21 26.60 23.45
N LEU A 91 -36.94 26.86 23.77
CA LEU A 91 -36.55 27.74 24.87
C LEU A 91 -36.43 29.21 24.45
N ASN A 92 -36.77 29.52 23.18
CA ASN A 92 -36.73 30.87 22.60
C ASN A 92 -35.37 31.56 22.80
N GLN A 93 -34.28 30.82 22.56
CA GLN A 93 -32.92 31.30 22.76
C GLN A 93 -32.29 31.80 21.46
N PRO A 94 -31.56 32.92 21.52
CA PRO A 94 -30.95 33.53 20.34
C PRO A 94 -29.79 32.70 19.78
N TRP A 95 -29.55 32.84 18.47
CA TRP A 95 -28.43 32.21 17.75
C TRP A 95 -27.17 33.09 17.68
N ASP A 96 -27.33 34.39 17.92
CA ASP A 96 -26.33 35.44 17.68
C ASP A 96 -25.59 35.88 18.95
N ARG A 97 -25.97 35.35 20.11
CA ARG A 97 -25.42 35.74 21.42
C ARG A 97 -25.49 34.57 22.41
N PRO A 98 -24.75 34.63 23.53
CA PRO A 98 -24.80 33.60 24.57
C PRO A 98 -26.21 33.40 25.12
N TRP A 99 -26.53 32.15 25.48
CA TRP A 99 -27.79 31.77 26.12
C TRP A 99 -27.94 32.36 27.52
N ASP A 100 -29.19 32.46 27.98
CA ASP A 100 -29.49 32.88 29.35
C ASP A 100 -28.86 31.92 30.37
N ARG A 101 -28.09 32.49 31.30
CA ARG A 101 -27.40 31.78 32.38
C ARG A 101 -28.36 31.09 33.34
N ARG A 102 -29.60 31.59 33.47
CA ARG A 102 -30.64 30.94 34.29
C ARG A 102 -30.96 29.54 33.79
N LEU A 103 -31.02 29.33 32.47
CA LEU A 103 -31.27 28.01 31.89
C LEU A 103 -30.14 27.02 32.22
N HIS A 104 -28.89 27.48 32.21
CA HIS A 104 -27.76 26.67 32.63
C HIS A 104 -27.79 26.33 34.13
N ALA A 105 -28.22 27.28 34.98
CA ALA A 105 -28.43 27.04 36.41
C ALA A 105 -29.56 26.04 36.67
N GLU A 106 -30.70 26.17 35.99
CA GLU A 106 -31.83 25.23 36.07
C GLU A 106 -31.42 23.83 35.61
N LEU A 107 -30.67 23.74 34.50
CA LEU A 107 -30.15 22.45 34.01
C LEU A 107 -29.22 21.82 35.05
N LEU A 108 -28.26 22.58 35.58
CA LEU A 108 -27.34 22.07 36.61
C LEU A 108 -28.09 21.59 37.84
N ASN A 109 -29.04 22.37 38.34
CA ASN A 109 -29.86 21.98 39.49
C ASN A 109 -30.62 20.67 39.23
N ARG A 110 -31.16 20.48 38.02
CA ARG A 110 -31.84 19.23 37.65
C ARG A 110 -30.87 18.05 37.59
N ILE A 111 -29.76 18.16 36.86
CA ILE A 111 -28.79 17.07 36.73
C ILE A 111 -28.20 16.71 38.10
N ARG A 112 -27.86 17.71 38.92
CA ARG A 112 -27.28 17.55 40.26
C ARG A 112 -28.17 16.73 41.19
N GLN A 113 -29.50 16.77 41.03
CA GLN A 113 -30.43 15.97 41.85
C GLN A 113 -30.19 14.46 41.72
N ASP A 114 -29.71 14.00 40.56
CA ASP A 114 -29.43 12.59 40.31
C ASP A 114 -28.01 12.20 40.74
N GLN A 115 -27.16 13.16 41.12
CA GLN A 115 -25.77 12.94 41.56
C GLN A 115 -24.89 12.29 40.46
N PRO A 116 -24.61 13.00 39.35
CA PRO A 116 -23.67 12.52 38.35
C PRO A 116 -22.24 12.47 38.91
N ARG A 117 -21.35 11.71 38.26
CA ARG A 117 -19.92 11.68 38.60
C ARG A 117 -19.18 12.90 38.08
N LEU A 118 -19.58 13.40 36.91
CA LEU A 118 -18.96 14.55 36.24
C LEU A 118 -20.00 15.33 35.45
N ILE A 119 -19.86 16.65 35.43
CA ILE A 119 -20.55 17.53 34.48
C ILE A 119 -19.50 18.34 33.71
N PHE A 120 -19.47 18.21 32.40
CA PHE A 120 -18.49 18.83 31.52
C PHE A 120 -19.17 19.83 30.58
N TYR A 121 -18.71 21.07 30.54
CA TYR A 121 -19.17 22.08 29.58
C TYR A 121 -18.16 22.30 28.45
N ASP A 122 -18.52 21.89 27.24
CA ASP A 122 -17.81 22.25 25.99
C ASP A 122 -18.31 23.63 25.50
N MET A 123 -18.24 24.63 26.38
CA MET A 123 -18.68 26.01 26.13
C MET A 123 -17.76 26.98 26.86
N ILE A 124 -17.58 28.17 26.29
CA ILE A 124 -16.73 29.22 26.85
C ILE A 124 -17.61 30.25 27.54
N PHE A 125 -17.38 30.45 28.84
CA PHE A 125 -18.13 31.38 29.68
C PHE A 125 -17.20 32.45 30.23
N ASP A 126 -16.63 33.27 29.36
CA ASP A 126 -15.55 34.22 29.63
C ASP A 126 -16.03 35.59 30.11
N MET A 127 -17.19 36.03 29.64
CA MET A 127 -17.77 37.35 29.90
C MET A 127 -18.98 37.27 30.86
N PRO A 128 -19.23 38.33 31.65
CA PRO A 128 -20.46 38.44 32.44
C PRO A 128 -21.69 38.54 31.51
N SER A 129 -22.83 38.00 31.96
CA SER A 129 -24.09 38.17 31.22
C SER A 129 -24.72 39.55 31.46
N SER A 130 -25.75 39.87 30.68
CA SER A 130 -26.52 41.11 30.87
C SER A 130 -27.35 41.13 32.16
N ASP A 131 -27.55 39.97 32.79
CA ASP A 131 -28.27 39.81 34.06
C ASP A 131 -27.34 39.26 35.16
N PRO A 132 -26.81 40.12 36.04
CA PRO A 132 -25.90 39.69 37.10
C PRO A 132 -26.50 38.66 38.07
N GLU A 133 -27.82 38.64 38.27
CA GLU A 133 -28.47 37.64 39.12
C GLU A 133 -28.45 36.25 38.46
N ALA A 134 -28.57 36.18 37.13
CA ALA A 134 -28.43 34.92 36.39
C ALA A 134 -27.01 34.35 36.51
N ASP A 135 -25.98 35.20 36.43
CA ASP A 135 -24.60 34.79 36.68
C ASP A 135 -24.43 34.28 38.12
N LYS A 136 -25.02 34.97 39.10
CA LYS A 136 -24.93 34.56 40.50
C LYS A 136 -25.57 33.18 40.72
N LEU A 137 -26.79 32.95 40.21
CA LEU A 137 -27.48 31.66 40.31
C LEU A 137 -26.65 30.54 39.67
N PHE A 138 -26.09 30.79 38.48
CA PHE A 138 -25.24 29.79 37.81
C PHE A 138 -23.98 29.49 38.62
N ALA A 139 -23.32 30.50 39.19
CA ALA A 139 -22.15 30.32 40.05
C ALA A 139 -22.49 29.53 41.33
N GLU A 140 -23.66 29.77 41.93
CA GLU A 140 -24.14 29.02 43.10
C GLU A 140 -24.37 27.54 42.76
N GLU A 141 -24.99 27.23 41.62
CA GLU A 141 -25.21 25.84 41.18
C GLU A 141 -23.91 25.12 40.76
N LEU A 142 -22.95 25.85 40.18
CA LEU A 142 -21.60 25.32 39.91
C LEU A 142 -20.91 24.88 41.22
N ALA A 143 -20.95 25.74 42.23
CA ALA A 143 -20.35 25.46 43.54
C ALA A 143 -21.10 24.33 44.29
N ALA A 144 -22.43 24.29 44.18
CA ALA A 144 -23.27 23.26 44.80
C ALA A 144 -23.09 21.88 44.15
N SER A 145 -22.80 21.83 42.85
CA SER A 145 -22.53 20.58 42.13
C SER A 145 -21.17 19.98 42.50
N GLY A 146 -20.14 20.82 42.61
CA GLY A 146 -18.80 20.42 43.08
C GLY A 146 -18.00 19.52 42.13
N ASN A 147 -18.56 19.14 40.98
CA ASN A 147 -17.97 18.23 39.99
C ASN A 147 -18.06 18.76 38.54
N VAL A 148 -18.11 20.09 38.39
CA VAL A 148 -18.27 20.74 37.08
C VAL A 148 -16.93 21.20 36.50
N ILE A 149 -16.66 20.86 35.24
CA ILE A 149 -15.51 21.35 34.47
C ILE A 149 -16.00 22.33 33.39
N LEU A 150 -15.37 23.50 33.32
CA LEU A 150 -15.70 24.54 32.34
C LEU A 150 -14.66 24.63 31.21
N GLY A 151 -15.14 24.94 30.00
CA GLY A 151 -14.31 25.18 28.83
C GLY A 151 -13.68 26.57 28.80
N ALA A 152 -12.49 26.64 28.21
CA ALA A 152 -11.71 27.85 27.94
C ALA A 152 -11.16 27.83 26.51
N SER A 153 -10.86 29.02 25.98
CA SER A 153 -10.33 29.23 24.62
C SER A 153 -8.87 29.69 24.67
N LYS A 154 -8.11 29.44 23.59
CA LYS A 154 -6.78 30.01 23.36
C LYS A 154 -6.81 30.78 22.03
N GLN A 155 -6.99 32.10 22.10
CA GLN A 155 -6.99 32.94 20.89
C GLN A 155 -5.59 33.45 20.58
N ARG A 156 -5.17 33.29 19.31
CA ARG A 156 -3.93 33.85 18.80
C ARG A 156 -4.19 35.23 18.19
N TYR A 157 -3.65 36.27 18.82
CA TYR A 157 -3.77 37.64 18.33
C TYR A 157 -2.55 38.02 17.47
N PHE A 158 -2.80 38.39 16.21
CA PHE A 158 -1.75 38.79 15.26
C PHE A 158 -1.37 40.28 15.33
N PHE A 159 -2.15 41.11 16.05
CA PHE A 159 -2.05 42.56 15.94
C PHE A 159 -1.82 43.29 17.26
N LYS A 160 -1.52 42.58 18.36
CA LYS A 160 -1.57 43.22 19.68
C LYS A 160 -0.53 44.33 19.87
N ASP A 161 0.54 44.42 19.06
CA ASP A 161 1.50 45.56 19.09
C ASP A 161 2.51 45.61 17.90
N ASN A 162 2.11 45.36 16.64
CA ASN A 162 3.08 45.22 15.49
C ASN A 162 4.23 44.21 15.77
N GLY A 163 4.05 43.33 16.76
CA GLY A 163 4.99 42.36 17.26
C GLY A 163 4.56 40.94 16.95
N GLN A 164 5.39 39.98 17.36
CA GLN A 164 5.14 38.56 17.18
C GLN A 164 3.76 38.16 17.71
N PRO A 165 3.06 37.22 17.05
CA PRO A 165 1.74 36.80 17.47
C PRO A 165 1.80 36.23 18.90
N SER A 166 0.98 36.80 19.78
CA SER A 166 0.86 36.38 21.18
C SER A 166 -0.40 35.56 21.38
N ASP A 167 -0.28 34.44 22.06
CA ASP A 167 -1.43 33.64 22.44
C ASP A 167 -2.01 34.13 23.78
N GLU A 168 -3.32 34.33 23.84
CA GLU A 168 -4.02 34.75 25.05
C GLU A 168 -5.09 33.72 25.42
N VAL A 169 -5.13 33.39 26.70
CA VAL A 169 -6.09 32.42 27.24
C VAL A 169 -7.35 33.15 27.66
N ILE A 170 -8.45 32.78 27.00
CA ILE A 170 -9.80 33.22 27.34
C ILE A 170 -10.36 32.22 28.33
N ALA A 171 -10.07 32.47 29.61
CA ALA A 171 -10.51 31.62 30.71
C ALA A 171 -11.90 32.05 31.22
N PRO A 172 -12.64 31.15 31.91
CA PRO A 172 -13.98 31.46 32.39
C PRO A 172 -14.01 32.69 33.30
N HIS A 173 -15.14 33.38 33.26
CA HIS A 173 -15.47 34.56 34.07
C HIS A 173 -15.14 34.27 35.55
N PRO A 174 -14.48 35.18 36.28
CA PRO A 174 -13.86 34.87 37.57
C PRO A 174 -14.77 34.23 38.64
N PRO A 175 -16.06 34.62 38.78
CA PRO A 175 -17.00 33.93 39.67
C PRO A 175 -17.18 32.44 39.32
N PHE A 176 -17.32 32.11 38.02
CA PHE A 176 -17.50 30.73 37.58
C PHE A 176 -16.23 29.91 37.75
N ARG A 177 -15.07 30.53 37.49
CA ARG A 177 -13.76 29.90 37.67
C ARG A 177 -13.50 29.48 39.12
N LYS A 178 -14.00 30.26 40.08
CA LYS A 178 -13.88 29.95 41.52
C LYS A 178 -14.92 28.93 41.99
N ALA A 179 -16.09 28.89 41.36
CA ALA A 179 -17.19 28.01 41.74
C ALA A 179 -17.07 26.60 41.14
N ALA A 180 -16.57 26.47 39.92
CA ALA A 180 -16.39 25.19 39.24
C ALA A 180 -15.27 24.34 39.89
N ALA A 181 -15.35 23.03 39.75
CA ALA A 181 -14.33 22.09 40.23
C ALA A 181 -13.01 22.24 39.45
N GLY A 182 -13.09 22.65 38.19
CA GLY A 182 -11.94 22.91 37.34
C GLY A 182 -12.32 23.56 36.01
N TRP A 183 -11.30 23.88 35.21
CA TRP A 183 -11.48 24.39 33.86
C TRP A 183 -10.25 24.04 33.00
N GLY A 184 -10.42 24.04 31.68
CA GLY A 184 -9.32 23.78 30.76
C GLY A 184 -9.65 24.18 29.32
N ILE A 185 -8.66 24.12 28.44
CA ILE A 185 -8.82 24.47 27.02
C ILE A 185 -9.70 23.42 26.32
N VAL A 186 -10.71 23.87 25.58
CA VAL A 186 -11.60 23.01 24.79
C VAL A 186 -11.32 23.05 23.29
N GLU A 187 -10.53 24.02 22.85
CA GLU A 187 -10.05 24.10 21.47
C GLU A 187 -9.19 22.88 21.13
N LYS A 188 -9.44 22.33 19.94
CA LYS A 188 -8.80 21.11 19.46
C LYS A 188 -7.93 21.48 18.27
N SER A 189 -6.74 20.88 18.17
CA SER A 189 -5.88 21.12 17.03
C SER A 189 -6.57 20.58 15.78
N HIS A 190 -6.80 21.44 14.78
CA HIS A 190 -7.20 20.96 13.46
C HIS A 190 -5.97 20.30 12.84
N SER A 191 -5.78 19.03 13.15
CA SER A 191 -4.78 18.26 12.45
C SER A 191 -5.40 17.92 11.09
N HIS A 192 -4.80 18.47 10.04
CA HIS A 192 -4.93 18.03 8.66
C HIS A 192 -6.08 18.60 7.82
N SER A 193 -5.85 18.55 6.50
CA SER A 193 -6.70 19.05 5.42
C SER A 193 -8.10 18.42 5.33
N ASP A 194 -8.40 17.38 6.12
CA ASP A 194 -9.66 16.62 6.06
C ASP A 194 -10.57 16.80 7.29
N ASN A 195 -10.28 17.77 8.17
CA ASN A 195 -11.09 18.11 9.34
C ASN A 195 -11.34 16.93 10.32
N GLY A 196 -10.44 15.94 10.36
CA GLY A 196 -10.55 14.79 11.26
C GLY A 196 -9.66 14.97 12.50
N LEU A 197 -10.19 14.68 13.69
CA LEU A 197 -9.46 14.78 14.95
C LEU A 197 -9.05 13.39 15.43
N ARG A 198 -7.74 13.12 15.44
CA ARG A 198 -7.17 11.79 15.72
C ARG A 198 -6.15 11.79 16.86
N GLU A 199 -5.79 12.98 17.35
CA GLU A 199 -4.79 13.15 18.40
C GLU A 199 -5.40 13.89 19.58
N MET A 200 -5.03 13.48 20.79
CA MET A 200 -5.46 14.16 22.02
C MET A 200 -4.61 15.41 22.30
N HIS A 201 -3.43 15.52 21.69
CA HIS A 201 -2.46 16.57 21.99
C HIS A 201 -2.59 17.80 21.07
N LEU A 202 -2.51 18.99 21.66
CA LEU A 202 -2.22 20.23 20.95
C LEU A 202 -0.70 20.34 20.82
N ASN A 203 -0.13 20.10 19.63
CA ASN A 203 1.28 20.40 19.33
C ASN A 203 1.51 21.92 19.42
N ASP A 204 1.61 22.43 20.63
CA ASP A 204 1.86 23.83 20.92
C ASP A 204 3.11 23.94 21.80
N PRO A 205 4.18 24.58 21.29
CA PRO A 205 5.45 24.78 22.02
C PRO A 205 5.29 25.49 23.38
N ASP A 206 4.17 26.17 23.61
CA ASP A 206 3.88 26.97 24.81
C ASP A 206 2.90 26.29 25.79
N SER A 207 2.53 25.01 25.60
CA SER A 207 1.42 24.35 26.30
C SER A 207 1.67 23.96 27.76
N ARG A 208 1.88 24.96 28.62
CA ARG A 208 1.66 24.81 30.09
C ARG A 208 0.18 24.81 30.47
N LEU A 209 -0.73 24.91 29.50
CA LEU A 209 -2.17 25.05 29.70
C LEU A 209 -2.85 23.68 29.66
N ARG A 210 -3.61 23.37 30.70
CA ARG A 210 -4.32 22.10 30.83
C ARG A 210 -5.53 22.05 29.88
N GLN A 211 -5.68 20.93 29.19
CA GLN A 211 -6.86 20.63 28.38
C GLN A 211 -8.06 20.31 29.28
N ALA A 212 -9.26 20.66 28.84
CA ALA A 212 -10.48 20.45 29.62
C ALA A 212 -10.74 18.95 29.85
N TYR A 213 -10.62 18.11 28.82
CA TYR A 213 -10.80 16.65 28.96
C TYR A 213 -9.81 16.05 29.98
N TRP A 214 -8.59 16.59 30.08
CA TRP A 214 -7.59 16.14 31.04
C TRP A 214 -7.98 16.53 32.47
N ALA A 215 -8.40 17.78 32.68
CA ALA A 215 -8.89 18.25 33.98
C ALA A 215 -10.12 17.45 34.45
N ALA A 216 -10.99 17.06 33.52
CA ALA A 216 -12.15 16.22 33.81
C ALA A 216 -11.77 14.79 34.21
N ALA A 217 -10.84 14.17 33.49
CA ALA A 217 -10.36 12.84 33.85
C ALA A 217 -9.61 12.86 35.20
N GLU A 218 -8.80 13.90 35.47
CA GLU A 218 -8.05 14.06 36.74
C GLU A 218 -8.98 14.27 37.93
N LEU A 219 -10.12 14.95 37.73
CA LEU A 219 -11.14 15.13 38.76
C LEU A 219 -11.82 13.80 39.14
N VAL A 220 -12.08 12.95 38.14
CA VAL A 220 -12.79 11.67 38.32
C VAL A 220 -11.85 10.56 38.82
N ALA A 221 -10.68 10.42 38.20
CA ALA A 221 -9.74 9.33 38.43
C ALA A 221 -8.28 9.86 38.48
N PRO A 222 -7.90 10.58 39.55
CA PRO A 222 -6.59 11.24 39.64
C PRO A 222 -5.43 10.23 39.59
N GLU A 223 -5.60 9.04 40.16
CA GLU A 223 -4.56 8.00 40.17
C GLU A 223 -4.32 7.43 38.76
N THR A 224 -5.38 7.12 38.01
CA THR A 224 -5.32 6.65 36.61
C THR A 224 -4.66 7.69 35.71
N VAL A 225 -5.07 8.95 35.83
CA VAL A 225 -4.48 10.04 35.02
C VAL A 225 -3.03 10.32 35.41
N ALA A 226 -2.66 10.18 36.68
CA ALA A 226 -1.26 10.30 37.10
C ALA A 226 -0.40 9.15 36.53
N ALA A 227 -0.95 7.93 36.45
CA ALA A 227 -0.28 6.78 35.84
C ALA A 227 -0.13 6.92 34.31
N ALA A 228 -1.08 7.60 33.65
CA ALA A 228 -1.07 7.85 32.21
C ALA A 228 0.13 8.66 31.70
N GLY A 229 0.86 9.36 32.58
CA GLY A 229 2.06 10.13 32.26
C GLY A 229 1.79 11.58 31.84
N SER A 230 2.78 12.24 31.22
CA SER A 230 2.69 13.68 30.89
C SER A 230 1.61 13.98 29.85
N ILE A 231 0.92 15.11 29.99
CA ILE A 231 -0.01 15.64 28.98
C ILE A 231 0.69 15.89 27.63
N GLU A 232 2.01 16.16 27.65
CA GLU A 232 2.85 16.42 26.46
C GLU A 232 3.09 15.18 25.59
N MET A 233 2.80 13.98 26.11
CA MET A 233 2.96 12.76 25.32
C MET A 233 1.88 12.68 24.23
N GLN A 234 2.32 12.51 22.98
CA GLN A 234 1.43 12.32 21.85
C GLN A 234 0.62 11.02 22.02
N ARG A 235 -0.70 11.16 22.00
CA ARG A 235 -1.68 10.06 22.11
C ARG A 235 -2.67 10.16 20.98
N TRP A 236 -2.97 9.02 20.39
CA TRP A 236 -3.96 8.87 19.34
C TRP A 236 -5.30 8.47 19.97
N ILE A 237 -6.37 9.09 19.49
CA ILE A 237 -7.73 8.86 19.98
C ILE A 237 -8.18 7.49 19.50
N ARG A 238 -8.66 6.65 20.43
CA ARG A 238 -9.40 5.45 20.08
C ARG A 238 -10.89 5.78 20.12
N HIS A 239 -11.54 5.75 18.97
CA HIS A 239 -12.99 5.97 18.89
C HIS A 239 -13.74 4.72 19.32
N PHE A 240 -14.86 4.92 20.01
CA PHE A 240 -15.65 3.83 20.60
C PHE A 240 -16.87 3.43 19.77
N GLY A 241 -17.14 4.15 18.69
CA GLY A 241 -18.21 3.86 17.77
C GLY A 241 -18.69 5.08 16.98
N PRO A 242 -19.65 4.87 16.06
CA PRO A 242 -20.34 5.95 15.34
C PRO A 242 -20.95 6.99 16.29
N SER A 243 -21.36 8.14 15.77
CA SER A 243 -21.90 9.27 16.55
C SER A 243 -23.06 8.88 17.50
N SER A 244 -23.82 7.84 17.15
CA SER A 244 -24.94 7.32 17.93
C SER A 244 -24.56 6.42 19.12
N THR A 245 -23.26 6.22 19.38
CA THR A 245 -22.80 5.27 20.42
C THR A 245 -22.99 5.80 21.83
N ILE A 246 -22.72 7.08 22.03
CA ILE A 246 -22.96 7.75 23.31
C ILE A 246 -24.42 8.21 23.32
N GLN A 247 -25.13 7.99 24.43
CA GLN A 247 -26.50 8.46 24.56
C GLN A 247 -26.56 9.99 24.46
N THR A 248 -27.45 10.51 23.61
CA THR A 248 -27.63 11.95 23.39
C THR A 248 -29.05 12.39 23.74
N VAL A 249 -29.20 13.53 24.40
CA VAL A 249 -30.49 14.16 24.71
C VAL A 249 -30.46 15.65 24.42
N SER A 250 -31.59 16.25 24.02
CA SER A 250 -31.67 17.70 23.81
C SER A 250 -31.76 18.45 25.13
N PHE A 251 -31.11 19.60 25.23
CA PHE A 251 -31.11 20.47 26.41
C PHE A 251 -32.53 20.80 26.89
N CYS A 252 -33.44 21.12 25.98
CA CYS A 252 -34.84 21.41 26.33
C CYS A 252 -35.60 20.21 26.89
N ASP A 253 -35.29 18.98 26.44
CA ASP A 253 -35.99 17.78 26.92
C ASP A 253 -35.63 17.48 28.37
N VAL A 254 -34.37 17.73 28.76
CA VAL A 254 -33.92 17.58 30.15
C VAL A 254 -34.64 18.58 31.06
N LEU A 255 -34.86 19.81 30.60
CA LEU A 255 -35.57 20.82 31.39
C LEU A 255 -37.09 20.61 31.46
N LEU A 256 -37.71 20.11 30.38
CA LEU A 256 -39.17 20.11 30.24
C LEU A 256 -39.84 18.75 30.48
N ASN A 257 -39.23 17.66 30.00
CA ASN A 257 -39.87 16.35 29.97
C ASN A 257 -39.33 15.39 31.05
N ASP A 258 -38.22 15.73 31.70
CA ASP A 258 -37.66 15.08 32.89
C ASP A 258 -37.80 13.53 32.95
N THR A 259 -37.23 12.83 31.97
CA THR A 259 -37.24 11.35 31.94
C THR A 259 -35.85 10.72 31.99
N THR A 260 -34.78 11.51 31.91
CA THR A 260 -33.41 10.99 31.80
C THR A 260 -32.78 10.85 33.18
N ASP A 261 -32.21 9.68 33.48
CA ASP A 261 -31.48 9.41 34.71
C ASP A 261 -30.00 9.78 34.54
N PHE A 262 -29.51 10.71 35.36
CA PHE A 262 -28.09 11.12 35.37
C PHE A 262 -27.29 10.49 36.53
N LYS A 263 -27.86 9.55 37.26
CA LYS A 263 -27.22 8.96 38.42
C LYS A 263 -25.97 8.16 38.05
N ASP A 264 -24.87 8.49 38.73
CA ASP A 264 -23.55 7.90 38.50
C ASP A 264 -23.01 8.11 37.06
N LYS A 265 -23.61 9.03 36.27
CA LYS A 265 -23.24 9.28 34.87
C LYS A 265 -22.17 10.36 34.70
N TYR A 266 -21.48 10.32 33.57
CA TYR A 266 -20.58 11.36 33.06
C TYR A 266 -21.34 12.20 32.02
N VAL A 267 -21.70 13.42 32.39
CA VAL A 267 -22.58 14.28 31.60
C VAL A 267 -21.76 15.33 30.86
N PHE A 268 -21.93 15.43 29.54
CA PHE A 268 -21.23 16.37 28.68
C PHE A 268 -22.23 17.30 28.00
N ILE A 269 -22.04 18.60 28.11
CA ILE A 269 -22.96 19.63 27.60
C ILE A 269 -22.23 20.42 26.54
N GLY A 270 -22.79 20.52 25.34
CA GLY A 270 -22.16 21.24 24.24
C GLY A 270 -23.08 21.51 23.06
N GLY A 271 -22.59 22.33 22.14
CA GLY A 271 -23.35 22.77 20.97
C GLY A 271 -23.50 21.68 19.91
N ARG A 272 -24.68 21.66 19.27
CA ARG A 272 -24.93 20.92 18.04
C ARG A 272 -25.86 21.74 17.15
N HIS A 273 -25.27 22.51 16.26
CA HIS A 273 -26.02 23.43 15.40
C HIS A 273 -25.97 22.98 13.94
N SER A 274 -27.12 22.97 13.26
CA SER A 274 -27.17 22.69 11.81
C SER A 274 -26.51 23.80 10.99
N VAL A 275 -26.47 25.02 11.53
CA VAL A 275 -25.83 26.19 10.93
C VAL A 275 -24.67 26.63 11.82
N GLY A 276 -23.49 26.85 11.23
CA GLY A 276 -22.34 27.35 11.99
C GLY A 276 -22.58 28.74 12.55
N MET A 277 -22.11 29.01 13.77
CA MET A 277 -22.22 30.35 14.35
C MET A 277 -21.40 31.36 13.52
N PRO A 278 -21.89 32.59 13.31
CA PRO A 278 -21.15 33.63 12.61
C PRO A 278 -19.76 33.84 13.25
N GLY A 279 -18.70 33.64 12.46
CA GLY A 279 -17.31 33.79 12.92
C GLY A 279 -16.68 32.57 13.59
N ALA A 280 -17.46 31.58 14.05
CA ALA A 280 -16.97 30.37 14.72
C ALA A 280 -17.15 29.07 13.91
N GLY A 281 -18.10 29.04 12.95
CA GLY A 281 -18.36 27.82 12.15
C GLY A 281 -19.11 26.74 12.94
N ARG A 282 -19.08 25.49 12.43
CA ARG A 282 -19.60 24.31 13.15
C ARG A 282 -18.44 23.62 13.86
N ASP A 283 -18.56 23.34 15.16
CA ASP A 283 -17.58 22.54 15.92
C ASP A 283 -17.82 21.04 15.67
N VAL A 284 -17.48 20.61 14.46
CA VAL A 284 -17.68 19.25 13.96
C VAL A 284 -16.43 18.72 13.29
N TYR A 285 -16.22 17.41 13.43
CA TYR A 285 -15.06 16.68 12.93
C TYR A 285 -15.50 15.51 12.06
N ARG A 286 -14.66 15.13 11.10
CA ARG A 286 -14.92 13.99 10.24
C ARG A 286 -14.94 12.69 11.07
N SER A 287 -16.01 11.89 10.91
CA SER A 287 -16.09 10.55 11.48
C SER A 287 -15.13 9.59 10.76
N PRO A 288 -14.39 8.71 11.48
CA PRO A 288 -13.54 7.68 10.86
C PRO A 288 -14.35 6.51 10.30
N TYR A 289 -15.63 6.37 10.68
CA TYR A 289 -16.48 5.25 10.30
C TYR A 289 -17.02 5.38 8.87
N LEU A 290 -17.07 4.26 8.15
CA LEU A 290 -17.61 4.21 6.78
C LEU A 290 -19.11 4.52 6.74
N THR A 291 -19.82 4.07 7.78
CA THR A 291 -21.26 4.28 8.00
C THR A 291 -21.46 4.90 9.36
N ASP A 292 -21.76 6.20 9.37
CA ASP A 292 -22.11 6.97 10.56
C ASP A 292 -23.44 7.69 10.28
N PRO A 293 -24.45 7.57 11.16
CA PRO A 293 -25.76 8.20 10.96
C PRO A 293 -25.68 9.72 10.73
N GLU A 294 -24.74 10.37 11.40
CA GLU A 294 -24.57 11.83 11.35
C GLU A 294 -23.44 12.26 10.42
N GLY A 295 -22.52 11.34 10.10
CA GLY A 295 -21.37 11.58 9.22
C GLY A 295 -20.25 12.42 9.84
N GLU A 296 -20.49 13.07 10.97
CA GLU A 296 -19.59 13.98 11.67
C GLU A 296 -19.67 13.76 13.20
N PHE A 297 -18.59 14.03 13.92
CA PHE A 297 -18.54 14.07 15.39
C PHE A 297 -18.56 15.50 15.88
N THR A 298 -19.39 15.82 16.86
CA THR A 298 -19.38 17.13 17.51
C THR A 298 -18.16 17.31 18.40
N GLY A 299 -17.79 18.56 18.69
CA GLY A 299 -16.73 18.85 19.66
C GLY A 299 -16.94 18.18 21.01
N VAL A 300 -18.16 18.25 21.54
CA VAL A 300 -18.50 17.63 22.82
C VAL A 300 -18.40 16.10 22.79
N TYR A 301 -18.72 15.47 21.65
CA TYR A 301 -18.52 14.02 21.46
C TYR A 301 -17.03 13.66 21.52
N MET A 302 -16.18 14.49 20.90
CA MET A 302 -14.74 14.32 20.97
C MET A 302 -14.21 14.51 22.40
N GLN A 303 -14.72 15.47 23.17
CA GLN A 303 -14.35 15.63 24.58
C GLN A 303 -14.72 14.38 25.40
N ALA A 304 -15.95 13.88 25.24
CA ALA A 304 -16.40 12.66 25.93
C ALA A 304 -15.53 11.45 25.58
N THR A 305 -15.21 11.29 24.29
CA THR A 305 -14.31 10.24 23.79
C THR A 305 -12.93 10.36 24.43
N MET A 306 -12.36 11.57 24.49
CA MET A 306 -11.03 11.80 25.08
C MET A 306 -11.00 11.58 26.59
N VAL A 307 -12.04 11.98 27.33
CA VAL A 307 -12.17 11.68 28.76
C VAL A 307 -12.21 10.16 28.98
N ARG A 308 -13.06 9.43 28.25
CA ARG A 308 -13.15 7.98 28.39
C ARG A 308 -11.84 7.28 28.02
N ASN A 309 -11.13 7.73 26.98
CA ASN A 309 -9.80 7.23 26.64
C ASN A 309 -8.84 7.33 27.83
N LEU A 310 -8.85 8.45 28.57
CA LEU A 310 -8.02 8.63 29.77
C LEU A 310 -8.46 7.74 30.94
N LEU A 311 -9.76 7.63 31.18
CA LEU A 311 -10.30 6.83 32.29
C LEU A 311 -10.07 5.32 32.13
N THR A 312 -10.06 4.85 30.88
CA THR A 312 -9.92 3.42 30.54
C THR A 312 -8.50 3.03 30.11
N GLU A 313 -7.58 3.99 30.03
CA GLU A 313 -6.26 3.82 29.42
C GLU A 313 -6.28 3.28 27.97
N ALA A 314 -7.41 3.43 27.28
CA ALA A 314 -7.65 2.83 25.97
C ALA A 314 -7.09 3.64 24.78
N TRP A 315 -6.33 4.72 25.02
CA TRP A 315 -5.74 5.50 23.94
C TRP A 315 -4.70 4.70 23.16
N MET A 316 -4.49 5.08 21.90
CA MET A 316 -3.42 4.50 21.09
C MET A 316 -2.10 5.25 21.32
N HIS A 317 -1.04 4.53 21.62
CA HIS A 317 0.30 5.09 21.70
C HIS A 317 0.78 5.48 20.30
N ALA A 318 1.33 6.70 20.20
CA ALA A 318 1.94 7.17 18.97
C ALA A 318 3.06 6.19 18.53
N PRO A 319 3.20 5.97 17.22
CA PRO A 319 4.15 5.00 16.71
C PRO A 319 5.57 5.46 16.99
N ARG A 320 6.35 4.63 17.70
CA ARG A 320 7.79 4.83 17.77
C ARG A 320 8.37 4.68 16.36
N GLN A 321 9.15 5.65 15.90
CA GLN A 321 9.72 5.64 14.54
C GLN A 321 10.45 4.32 14.22
N HIS A 322 11.16 3.73 15.19
CA HIS A 322 11.85 2.46 14.97
C HIS A 322 10.90 1.27 14.69
N ASN A 323 9.72 1.24 15.30
CA ASN A 323 8.72 0.18 15.07
C ASN A 323 8.21 0.21 13.62
N HIS A 324 7.97 1.40 13.08
CA HIS A 324 7.60 1.56 11.67
C HIS A 324 8.68 1.01 10.73
N TRP A 325 9.96 1.29 11.01
CA TRP A 325 11.05 0.88 10.13
C TRP A 325 11.28 -0.63 10.17
N ILE A 326 11.18 -1.24 11.36
CA ILE A 326 11.22 -2.70 11.51
C ILE A 326 10.06 -3.33 10.73
N MET A 327 8.84 -2.81 10.89
CA MET A 327 7.65 -3.29 10.20
C MET A 327 7.83 -3.28 8.68
N ILE A 328 8.30 -2.15 8.13
CA ILE A 328 8.57 -1.96 6.69
C ILE A 328 9.64 -2.92 6.16
N ALA A 329 10.69 -3.16 6.95
CA ALA A 329 11.75 -4.08 6.57
C ALA A 329 11.23 -5.53 6.57
N LEU A 330 10.49 -5.93 7.60
CA LEU A 330 9.92 -7.27 7.71
C LEU A 330 8.87 -7.54 6.62
N SER A 331 7.99 -6.58 6.35
CA SER A 331 7.01 -6.69 5.25
C SER A 331 7.70 -6.78 3.90
N ALA A 332 8.76 -6.01 3.65
CA ALA A 332 9.53 -6.08 2.41
C ALA A 332 10.18 -7.46 2.21
N VAL A 333 10.77 -8.04 3.27
CA VAL A 333 11.31 -9.40 3.23
C VAL A 333 10.22 -10.42 2.94
N LEU A 334 9.11 -10.36 3.68
CA LEU A 334 8.01 -11.31 3.53
C LEU A 334 7.37 -11.25 2.13
N LEU A 335 7.09 -10.06 1.62
CA LEU A 335 6.58 -9.85 0.26
C LEU A 335 7.55 -10.38 -0.79
N THR A 336 8.86 -10.12 -0.64
CA THR A 336 9.85 -10.63 -1.58
C THR A 336 9.83 -12.18 -1.59
N LEU A 337 9.72 -12.82 -0.43
CA LEU A 337 9.64 -14.28 -0.33
C LEU A 337 8.34 -14.87 -0.90
N LEU A 338 7.20 -14.18 -0.74
CA LEU A 338 5.90 -14.65 -1.22
C LEU A 338 5.68 -14.44 -2.72
N VAL A 339 6.22 -13.36 -3.29
CA VAL A 339 5.87 -12.90 -4.66
C VAL A 339 6.95 -13.26 -5.69
N THR A 340 8.22 -13.37 -5.29
CA THR A 340 9.36 -13.61 -6.19
C THR A 340 9.50 -15.04 -6.72
N PRO A 341 9.32 -16.11 -5.92
CA PRO A 341 9.65 -17.47 -6.36
C PRO A 341 8.70 -18.06 -7.39
N PHE A 342 7.52 -17.45 -7.59
CA PHE A 342 6.42 -18.06 -8.32
C PHE A 342 6.00 -17.28 -9.57
N GLY A 343 5.28 -17.94 -10.48
CA GLY A 343 4.68 -17.30 -11.64
C GLY A 343 3.58 -16.29 -11.27
N PRO A 344 3.05 -15.52 -12.24
CA PRO A 344 2.21 -14.34 -11.97
C PRO A 344 0.92 -14.65 -11.19
N ARG A 345 0.30 -15.82 -11.41
CA ARG A 345 -0.92 -16.23 -10.69
C ARG A 345 -0.66 -16.46 -9.19
N LEU A 346 0.44 -17.13 -8.88
CA LEU A 346 0.84 -17.40 -7.49
C LEU A 346 1.41 -16.14 -6.82
N ALA A 347 2.08 -15.28 -7.57
CA ALA A 347 2.52 -13.97 -7.11
C ALA A 347 1.33 -13.09 -6.68
N LEU A 348 0.23 -13.09 -7.46
CA LEU A 348 -1.02 -12.41 -7.11
C LEU A 348 -1.64 -13.01 -5.83
N PHE A 349 -1.74 -14.33 -5.75
CA PHE A 349 -2.27 -15.01 -4.57
C PHE A 349 -1.43 -14.69 -3.32
N GLY A 350 -0.09 -14.70 -3.44
CA GLY A 350 0.83 -14.35 -2.36
C GLY A 350 0.68 -12.89 -1.90
N ALA A 351 0.47 -11.96 -2.82
CA ALA A 351 0.22 -10.55 -2.49
C ALA A 351 -1.12 -10.34 -1.78
N ILE A 352 -2.19 -11.03 -2.22
CA ILE A 352 -3.51 -10.97 -1.57
C ILE A 352 -3.46 -11.61 -0.18
N LEU A 353 -2.82 -12.77 -0.05
CA LEU A 353 -2.65 -13.45 1.23
C LEU A 353 -1.84 -12.59 2.20
N PHE A 354 -0.77 -11.96 1.72
CA PHE A 354 0.00 -11.00 2.51
C PHE A 354 -0.88 -9.83 2.96
N ALA A 355 -1.64 -9.20 2.05
CA ALA A 355 -2.49 -8.06 2.37
C ALA A 355 -3.49 -8.40 3.48
N LEU A 356 -4.25 -9.49 3.32
CA LEU A 356 -5.23 -9.93 4.31
C LEU A 356 -4.59 -10.32 5.64
N GLY A 357 -3.53 -11.13 5.60
CA GLY A 357 -2.85 -11.61 6.80
C GLY A 357 -2.15 -10.47 7.57
N PHE A 358 -1.54 -9.52 6.87
CA PHE A 358 -0.87 -8.38 7.46
C PHE A 358 -1.86 -7.39 8.07
N SER A 359 -2.99 -7.11 7.40
CA SER A 359 -4.06 -6.30 7.96
C SER A 359 -4.61 -6.91 9.24
N PHE A 360 -4.95 -8.20 9.20
CA PHE A 360 -5.47 -8.92 10.37
C PHE A 360 -4.47 -8.92 11.54
N ALA A 361 -3.19 -9.23 11.27
CA ALA A 361 -2.15 -9.19 12.29
C ALA A 361 -1.93 -7.79 12.88
N SER A 362 -2.06 -6.75 12.05
CA SER A 362 -1.91 -5.35 12.48
C SER A 362 -3.07 -4.91 13.37
N ILE A 363 -4.31 -5.29 13.04
CA ILE A 363 -5.49 -5.00 13.87
C ILE A 363 -5.35 -5.67 15.24
N LEU A 364 -5.03 -6.97 15.26
CA LEU A 364 -4.79 -7.69 16.52
C LEU A 364 -3.63 -7.13 17.35
N TRP A 365 -2.60 -6.59 16.70
CA TRP A 365 -1.49 -5.94 17.38
C TRP A 365 -1.96 -4.65 18.07
N ILE A 366 -2.72 -3.81 17.37
CA ILE A 366 -3.23 -2.55 17.91
C ILE A 366 -4.20 -2.84 19.06
N GLU A 367 -5.10 -3.80 18.91
CA GLU A 367 -6.06 -4.19 19.97
C GLU A 367 -5.36 -4.70 21.23
N ASN A 368 -4.30 -5.52 21.10
CA ASN A 368 -3.64 -6.14 22.26
C ASN A 368 -2.55 -5.28 22.91
N GLN A 369 -1.88 -4.42 22.15
CA GLN A 369 -0.72 -3.65 22.64
C GLN A 369 -1.00 -2.14 22.73
N GLY A 370 -2.10 -1.66 22.14
CA GLY A 370 -2.42 -0.23 22.07
C GLY A 370 -1.41 0.59 21.25
N VAL A 371 -0.52 -0.04 20.47
CA VAL A 371 0.51 0.67 19.69
C VAL A 371 0.06 0.82 18.25
N PHE A 372 -0.22 2.07 17.85
CA PHE A 372 -0.60 2.39 16.48
C PHE A 372 0.58 2.21 15.52
N VAL A 373 0.28 1.76 14.28
CA VAL A 373 1.23 1.68 13.16
C VAL A 373 0.51 1.99 11.84
N ALA A 374 1.21 2.63 10.90
CA ALA A 374 0.72 2.90 9.54
C ALA A 374 0.67 1.64 8.66
N TRP A 375 -0.18 0.68 9.03
CA TRP A 375 -0.26 -0.65 8.42
C TRP A 375 -0.70 -0.66 6.94
N LEU A 376 -1.28 0.43 6.44
CA LEU A 376 -1.63 0.56 5.02
C LEU A 376 -0.42 0.67 4.10
N VAL A 377 0.75 1.10 4.56
CA VAL A 377 1.93 1.22 3.69
C VAL A 377 2.36 -0.17 3.16
N PRO A 378 2.54 -1.21 3.98
CA PRO A 378 2.78 -2.56 3.48
C PRO A 378 1.69 -3.08 2.53
N VAL A 379 0.43 -2.79 2.81
CA VAL A 379 -0.73 -3.38 2.11
C VAL A 379 -1.02 -2.69 0.78
N VAL A 380 -1.07 -1.36 0.76
CA VAL A 380 -1.50 -0.55 -0.39
C VAL A 380 -0.33 -0.05 -1.23
N VAL A 381 0.88 -0.01 -0.67
CA VAL A 381 2.08 0.45 -1.39
C VAL A 381 3.01 -0.71 -1.69
N GLN A 382 3.56 -1.38 -0.67
CA GLN A 382 4.58 -2.40 -0.90
C GLN A 382 4.03 -3.63 -1.64
N ALA A 383 2.83 -4.13 -1.31
CA ALA A 383 2.29 -5.31 -1.97
C ALA A 383 2.02 -5.10 -3.47
N PRO A 384 1.38 -3.99 -3.93
CA PRO A 384 1.26 -3.71 -5.36
C PRO A 384 2.60 -3.49 -6.05
N VAL A 385 3.54 -2.77 -5.42
CA VAL A 385 4.89 -2.58 -5.97
C VAL A 385 5.63 -3.91 -6.12
N ALA A 386 5.54 -4.80 -5.13
CA ALA A 386 6.12 -6.13 -5.18
C ALA A 386 5.52 -6.96 -6.32
N PHE A 387 4.19 -6.92 -6.48
CA PHE A 387 3.47 -7.63 -7.53
C PHE A 387 3.87 -7.14 -8.93
N VAL A 388 3.86 -5.82 -9.15
CA VAL A 388 4.25 -5.21 -10.43
C VAL A 388 5.71 -5.51 -10.75
N PHE A 389 6.61 -5.33 -9.77
CA PHE A 389 8.03 -5.61 -9.96
C PHE A 389 8.28 -7.09 -10.31
N SER A 390 7.64 -8.02 -9.58
CA SER A 390 7.72 -9.46 -9.89
C SER A 390 7.14 -9.77 -11.27
N GLY A 391 6.03 -9.14 -11.66
CA GLY A 391 5.44 -9.26 -13.00
C GLY A 391 6.40 -8.82 -14.10
N ILE A 392 7.04 -7.66 -13.94
CA ILE A 392 8.06 -7.14 -14.86
C ILE A 392 9.24 -8.11 -14.97
N CYS A 393 9.80 -8.57 -13.85
CA CYS A 393 10.90 -9.53 -13.85
C CYS A 393 10.51 -10.85 -14.53
N ASN A 394 9.33 -11.40 -14.20
CA ASN A 394 8.82 -12.62 -14.81
C ASN A 394 8.62 -12.47 -16.32
N TYR A 395 8.08 -11.33 -16.78
CA TYR A 395 7.95 -11.02 -18.21
C TYR A 395 9.31 -10.97 -18.92
N TYR A 396 10.28 -10.21 -18.38
CA TYR A 396 11.63 -10.13 -18.95
C TYR A 396 12.32 -11.49 -19.00
N PHE A 397 12.13 -12.34 -17.98
CA PHE A 397 12.71 -13.68 -17.98
C PHE A 397 12.02 -14.60 -18.97
N LEU A 398 10.70 -14.51 -19.12
CA LEU A 398 9.95 -15.25 -20.14
C LEU A 398 10.39 -14.85 -21.55
N GLU A 399 10.54 -13.56 -21.81
CA GLU A 399 10.98 -13.03 -23.10
C GLU A 399 12.43 -13.43 -23.43
N ARG A 400 13.35 -13.38 -22.45
CA ARG A 400 14.71 -13.89 -22.62
C ARG A 400 14.75 -15.39 -22.93
N LYS A 401 13.90 -16.19 -22.28
CA LYS A 401 13.76 -17.62 -22.58
C LYS A 401 13.25 -17.82 -24.02
N ARG A 402 12.22 -17.07 -24.42
CA ARG A 402 11.66 -17.10 -25.78
C ARG A 402 12.69 -16.74 -26.84
N HIS A 403 13.43 -15.64 -26.68
CA HIS A 403 14.48 -15.25 -27.62
C HIS A 403 15.63 -16.25 -27.66
N ARG A 404 16.04 -16.79 -26.51
CA ARG A 404 17.07 -17.83 -26.47
C ARG A 404 16.64 -19.08 -27.24
N LEU A 405 15.37 -19.48 -27.09
CA LEU A 405 14.81 -20.63 -27.79
C LEU A 405 14.71 -20.35 -29.31
N LYS A 406 14.19 -19.18 -29.71
CA LYS A 406 14.16 -18.73 -31.11
C LYS A 406 15.55 -18.77 -31.75
N ARG A 407 16.59 -18.32 -31.03
CA ARG A 407 18.00 -18.35 -31.48
C ARG A 407 18.57 -19.76 -31.61
N ILE A 408 18.14 -20.71 -30.78
CA ILE A 408 18.59 -22.10 -30.89
C ILE A 408 17.94 -22.76 -32.11
N PHE A 409 16.63 -22.56 -32.29
CA PHE A 409 15.91 -23.11 -33.43
C PHE A 409 16.33 -22.50 -34.77
N SER A 410 16.68 -21.21 -34.82
CA SER A 410 17.19 -20.56 -36.04
C SER A 410 18.50 -21.15 -36.57
N THR A 411 19.23 -21.91 -35.75
CA THR A 411 20.42 -22.64 -36.22
C THR A 411 20.06 -23.86 -37.07
N TYR A 412 18.88 -24.44 -36.86
CA TYR A 412 18.43 -25.69 -37.52
C TYR A 412 17.32 -25.46 -38.55
N LEU A 413 16.51 -24.42 -38.35
CA LEU A 413 15.33 -24.12 -39.13
C LEU A 413 15.45 -22.74 -39.78
N SER A 414 14.81 -22.57 -40.94
CA SER A 414 14.73 -21.26 -41.59
C SER A 414 13.94 -20.25 -40.73
N PRO A 415 14.20 -18.93 -40.83
CA PRO A 415 13.51 -17.92 -40.03
C PRO A 415 11.99 -17.98 -40.12
N VAL A 416 11.46 -18.24 -41.33
CA VAL A 416 10.02 -18.39 -41.59
C VAL A 416 9.46 -19.60 -40.85
N MET A 417 10.18 -20.73 -40.87
CA MET A 417 9.76 -21.96 -40.18
C MET A 417 9.76 -21.78 -38.65
N VAL A 418 10.74 -21.04 -38.10
CA VAL A 418 10.79 -20.74 -36.66
C VAL A 418 9.61 -19.88 -36.22
N GLU A 419 9.18 -18.91 -37.04
CA GLU A 419 8.00 -18.10 -36.75
C GLU A 419 6.72 -18.90 -36.85
N GLN A 420 6.58 -19.72 -37.90
CA GLN A 420 5.42 -20.60 -38.05
C GLN A 420 5.29 -21.62 -36.91
N ILE A 421 6.39 -22.16 -36.40
CA ILE A 421 6.38 -23.06 -35.22
C ILE A 421 6.11 -22.28 -33.94
N ALA A 422 6.57 -21.04 -33.82
CA ALA A 422 6.31 -20.21 -32.65
C ALA A 422 4.84 -19.73 -32.58
N ASP A 423 4.20 -19.54 -33.73
CA ASP A 423 2.81 -19.12 -33.87
C ASP A 423 1.84 -20.31 -33.89
N ALA A 424 2.31 -21.51 -34.26
CA ALA A 424 1.53 -22.73 -34.16
C ALA A 424 1.31 -23.08 -32.67
N GLU A 425 0.06 -23.05 -32.22
CA GLU A 425 -0.34 -23.48 -30.86
C GLU A 425 -0.25 -25.01 -30.64
N VAL A 426 0.36 -25.75 -31.57
CA VAL A 426 0.45 -27.21 -31.53
C VAL A 426 1.74 -27.62 -30.82
N GLU A 427 1.61 -28.27 -29.66
CA GLU A 427 2.75 -28.88 -29.00
C GLU A 427 3.30 -30.03 -29.87
N PRO A 428 4.63 -30.13 -30.08
CA PRO A 428 5.21 -31.25 -30.80
C PRO A 428 5.00 -32.53 -29.99
N GLU A 429 4.12 -33.41 -30.46
CA GLU A 429 3.90 -34.71 -29.84
C GLU A 429 5.15 -35.59 -29.98
N LEU A 430 5.54 -36.25 -28.88
CA LEU A 430 6.64 -37.21 -28.89
C LEU A 430 6.16 -38.51 -29.55
N GLY A 431 6.41 -38.62 -30.85
CA GLY A 431 6.09 -39.77 -31.69
C GLY A 431 6.78 -39.66 -33.04
N GLY A 432 6.57 -40.65 -33.91
CA GLY A 432 6.86 -40.51 -35.34
C GLY A 432 5.53 -40.37 -36.07
N GLU A 433 5.44 -39.42 -36.98
CA GLU A 433 4.34 -39.33 -37.94
C GLU A 433 4.76 -39.91 -39.29
N GLU A 434 3.84 -40.62 -39.95
CA GLU A 434 4.04 -40.95 -41.36
C GLU A 434 3.77 -39.69 -42.19
N ALA A 435 4.81 -39.15 -42.81
CA ALA A 435 4.73 -37.95 -43.63
C ALA A 435 5.42 -38.16 -44.98
N ASN A 436 4.84 -37.59 -46.03
CA ASN A 436 5.50 -37.48 -47.33
C ASN A 436 6.57 -36.39 -47.24
N ILE A 437 7.83 -36.81 -47.30
CA ILE A 437 9.00 -35.95 -47.15
C ILE A 437 10.01 -36.24 -48.26
N THR A 438 10.87 -35.26 -48.55
CA THR A 438 12.04 -35.46 -49.42
C THR A 438 13.31 -35.36 -48.58
N PRO A 439 13.91 -36.49 -48.14
CA PRO A 439 15.25 -36.48 -47.59
C PRO A 439 16.27 -36.04 -48.64
N PHE A 440 17.21 -35.19 -48.23
CA PHE A 440 18.24 -34.57 -49.06
C PHE A 440 19.61 -34.78 -48.44
N PHE A 441 20.56 -35.25 -49.24
CA PHE A 441 21.92 -35.54 -48.83
C PHE A 441 22.89 -34.84 -49.76
N SER A 442 23.92 -34.21 -49.20
CA SER A 442 25.06 -33.73 -49.96
C SER A 442 26.37 -34.15 -49.32
N ASP A 443 27.40 -34.39 -50.11
CA ASP A 443 28.72 -34.84 -49.64
C ASP A 443 29.83 -34.28 -50.53
N VAL A 444 31.01 -33.97 -49.98
CA VAL A 444 32.08 -33.33 -50.75
C VAL A 444 32.89 -34.39 -51.49
N VAL A 445 33.12 -34.18 -52.78
CA VAL A 445 33.94 -35.09 -53.60
C VAL A 445 35.40 -35.00 -53.17
N GLY A 446 35.96 -36.14 -52.76
CA GLY A 446 37.39 -36.24 -52.46
C GLY A 446 37.80 -35.66 -51.11
N TYR A 447 36.87 -35.56 -50.15
CA TYR A 447 37.12 -35.05 -48.79
C TYR A 447 38.40 -35.54 -48.13
N SER A 448 38.59 -36.86 -48.11
CA SER A 448 39.76 -37.48 -47.49
C SER A 448 41.07 -36.90 -48.02
N LYS A 449 41.15 -36.61 -49.33
CA LYS A 449 42.37 -36.12 -49.98
C LYS A 449 42.73 -34.70 -49.57
N PHE A 450 41.75 -33.79 -49.44
CA PHE A 450 42.09 -32.44 -48.97
C PHE A 450 42.21 -32.34 -47.45
N SER A 451 41.56 -33.23 -46.69
CA SER A 451 41.76 -33.31 -45.24
C SER A 451 43.19 -33.71 -44.84
N GLU A 452 43.90 -34.43 -45.73
CA GLU A 452 45.32 -34.77 -45.57
C GLU A 452 46.27 -33.61 -45.94
N LEU A 453 45.81 -32.66 -46.76
CA LEU A 453 46.63 -31.54 -47.26
C LEU A 453 46.56 -30.29 -46.37
N LEU A 454 45.48 -30.14 -45.60
CA LEU A 454 45.25 -28.99 -44.72
C LEU A 454 45.58 -29.32 -43.28
N ASN A 455 46.03 -28.31 -42.53
CA ASN A 455 46.08 -28.45 -41.07
C ASN A 455 44.65 -28.45 -40.47
N PRO A 456 44.45 -28.98 -39.25
CA PRO A 456 43.12 -29.11 -38.65
C PRO A 456 42.35 -27.78 -38.52
N MET A 457 43.05 -26.66 -38.34
CA MET A 457 42.43 -25.35 -38.17
C MET A 457 41.92 -24.81 -39.52
N GLU A 458 42.73 -24.92 -40.57
CA GLU A 458 42.38 -24.56 -41.95
C GLU A 458 41.24 -25.41 -42.49
N LEU A 459 41.27 -26.73 -42.24
CA LEU A 459 40.20 -27.64 -42.63
C LEU A 459 38.89 -27.26 -41.93
N THR A 460 38.93 -27.02 -40.62
CA THR A 460 37.73 -26.63 -39.86
C THR A 460 37.17 -25.30 -40.36
N GLN A 461 38.02 -24.33 -40.67
CA GLN A 461 37.58 -23.04 -41.21
C GLN A 461 36.94 -23.19 -42.59
N LEU A 462 37.59 -23.91 -43.51
CA LEU A 462 37.07 -24.18 -44.85
C LEU A 462 35.72 -24.90 -44.79
N MET A 463 35.61 -25.93 -43.94
CA MET A 463 34.37 -26.69 -43.78
C MET A 463 33.26 -25.86 -43.16
N ASN A 464 33.56 -25.00 -42.19
CA ASN A 464 32.55 -24.10 -41.63
C ASN A 464 32.04 -23.09 -42.67
N GLU A 465 32.91 -22.54 -43.52
CA GLU A 465 32.52 -21.64 -44.62
C GLU A 465 31.62 -22.38 -45.63
N TYR A 466 32.02 -23.57 -46.09
CA TYR A 466 31.26 -24.39 -47.02
C TYR A 466 29.90 -24.82 -46.45
N LEU A 467 29.90 -25.46 -45.27
CA LEU A 467 28.68 -25.99 -44.65
C LEU A 467 27.70 -24.86 -44.33
N ALA A 468 28.18 -23.69 -43.90
CA ALA A 468 27.33 -22.52 -43.65
C ALA A 468 26.64 -22.04 -44.93
N ALA A 469 27.38 -21.88 -46.02
CA ALA A 469 26.83 -21.43 -47.29
C ALA A 469 25.83 -22.42 -47.88
N MET A 470 26.14 -23.72 -47.85
CA MET A 470 25.21 -24.75 -48.33
C MET A 470 23.95 -24.85 -47.47
N THR A 471 24.10 -24.74 -46.14
CA THR A 471 22.96 -24.73 -45.21
C THR A 471 22.07 -23.51 -45.43
N TYR A 472 22.65 -22.35 -45.75
CA TYR A 472 21.88 -21.16 -46.11
C TYR A 472 21.01 -21.43 -47.34
N VAL A 473 21.55 -22.08 -48.38
CA VAL A 473 20.76 -22.44 -49.58
C VAL A 473 19.61 -23.39 -49.22
N ILE A 474 19.86 -24.40 -48.40
CA ILE A 474 18.84 -25.34 -47.91
C ILE A 474 17.72 -24.59 -47.18
N GLN A 475 18.07 -23.73 -46.22
CA GLN A 475 17.11 -22.96 -45.44
C GLN A 475 16.32 -21.95 -46.30
N ALA A 476 16.97 -21.33 -47.29
CA ALA A 476 16.34 -20.37 -48.19
C ALA A 476 15.26 -21.00 -49.08
N GLU A 477 15.35 -22.30 -49.38
CA GLU A 477 14.31 -23.06 -50.08
C GLU A 477 13.29 -23.70 -49.12
N GLY A 478 13.39 -23.44 -47.82
CA GLY A 478 12.50 -23.99 -46.81
C GLY A 478 12.82 -25.43 -46.40
N GLY A 479 14.04 -25.90 -46.66
CA GLY A 479 14.54 -27.16 -46.12
C GLY A 479 14.95 -27.03 -44.65
N THR A 480 14.81 -28.14 -43.91
CA THR A 480 15.21 -28.28 -42.51
C THR A 480 16.54 -29.03 -42.43
N LEU A 481 17.53 -28.49 -41.72
CA LEU A 481 18.79 -29.21 -41.46
C LEU A 481 18.54 -30.28 -40.37
N ASP A 482 18.79 -31.55 -40.70
CA ASP A 482 18.71 -32.67 -39.74
C ASP A 482 20.04 -32.83 -38.99
N LYS A 483 21.15 -33.06 -39.71
CA LYS A 483 22.51 -33.08 -39.12
C LYS A 483 23.62 -32.92 -40.16
N TYR A 484 24.81 -32.68 -39.65
CA TYR A 484 26.07 -32.86 -40.38
C TYR A 484 26.66 -34.24 -40.05
N ILE A 485 27.22 -34.92 -41.05
CA ILE A 485 27.95 -36.19 -40.90
C ILE A 485 29.30 -36.03 -41.58
N GLY A 486 30.30 -35.54 -40.83
CA GLY A 486 31.60 -35.17 -41.43
C GLY A 486 31.43 -34.00 -42.39
N ASP A 487 31.72 -34.21 -43.65
CA ASP A 487 31.52 -33.27 -44.76
C ASP A 487 30.14 -33.37 -45.43
N ALA A 488 29.33 -34.34 -45.01
CA ALA A 488 27.98 -34.50 -45.52
C ALA A 488 26.94 -33.65 -44.77
N ILE A 489 25.95 -33.16 -45.52
CA ILE A 489 24.77 -32.46 -45.01
C ILE A 489 23.56 -33.36 -45.21
N VAL A 490 22.78 -33.56 -44.15
CA VAL A 490 21.47 -34.22 -44.20
C VAL A 490 20.39 -33.18 -43.92
N ALA A 491 19.46 -33.03 -44.84
CA ALA A 491 18.33 -32.13 -44.74
C ALA A 491 17.02 -32.83 -45.11
N ILE A 492 15.90 -32.26 -44.68
CA ILE A 492 14.56 -32.78 -44.93
C ILE A 492 13.69 -31.66 -45.48
N TYR A 493 12.97 -31.95 -46.56
CA TYR A 493 11.89 -31.10 -47.07
C TYR A 493 10.55 -31.77 -46.78
N GLY A 494 9.50 -30.99 -46.51
CA GLY A 494 8.20 -31.52 -46.13
C GLY A 494 8.00 -31.74 -44.63
N ALA A 495 9.04 -31.51 -43.80
CA ALA A 495 8.98 -31.58 -42.35
C ALA A 495 9.88 -30.49 -41.70
N PRO A 496 9.54 -29.97 -40.51
CA PRO A 496 8.38 -30.33 -39.67
C PRO A 496 7.06 -29.71 -40.15
N LEU A 497 7.09 -28.77 -41.09
CA LEU A 497 5.89 -28.21 -41.72
C LEU A 497 5.65 -28.86 -43.08
N HIS A 498 4.42 -29.34 -43.28
CA HIS A 498 4.03 -29.93 -44.55
C HIS A 498 4.08 -28.90 -45.69
N THR A 499 4.81 -29.22 -46.75
CA THR A 499 4.99 -28.37 -47.93
C THR A 499 4.69 -29.18 -49.19
N PRO A 500 3.56 -28.97 -49.89
CA PRO A 500 3.16 -29.81 -51.02
C PRO A 500 4.18 -29.89 -52.17
N ASP A 501 5.04 -28.87 -52.30
CA ASP A 501 6.08 -28.76 -53.32
C ASP A 501 7.49 -29.17 -52.81
N HIS A 502 7.57 -29.96 -51.73
CA HIS A 502 8.82 -30.36 -51.07
C HIS A 502 9.86 -30.98 -52.03
N ALA A 503 9.44 -31.85 -52.96
CA ALA A 503 10.32 -32.47 -53.96
C ALA A 503 10.88 -31.45 -54.97
N TYR A 504 10.05 -30.48 -55.40
CA TYR A 504 10.47 -29.42 -56.32
C TYR A 504 11.49 -28.49 -55.67
N ARG A 505 11.29 -28.15 -54.39
CA ARG A 505 12.23 -27.36 -53.60
C ARG A 505 13.58 -28.05 -53.44
N ALA A 506 13.60 -29.36 -53.15
CA ALA A 506 14.84 -30.13 -53.09
C ALA A 506 15.62 -30.09 -54.42
N CYS A 507 14.94 -30.22 -55.57
CA CYS A 507 15.56 -30.07 -56.89
C CYS A 507 16.16 -28.66 -57.09
N ARG A 508 15.43 -27.61 -56.69
CA ARG A 508 15.91 -26.23 -56.76
C ARG A 508 17.12 -25.98 -55.86
N THR A 509 17.10 -26.54 -54.65
CA THR A 509 18.24 -26.50 -53.72
C THR A 509 19.47 -27.12 -54.36
N ALA A 510 19.36 -28.29 -54.99
CA ALA A 510 20.50 -28.94 -55.63
C ALA A 510 21.18 -28.04 -56.67
N VAL A 511 20.39 -27.39 -57.54
CA VAL A 511 20.91 -26.44 -58.54
C VAL A 511 21.55 -25.22 -57.88
N ARG A 512 20.88 -24.64 -56.86
CA ARG A 512 21.40 -23.46 -56.16
C ARG A 512 22.67 -23.75 -55.37
N MET A 513 22.79 -24.94 -54.77
CA MET A 513 24.00 -25.37 -54.08
C MET A 513 25.20 -25.45 -55.03
N GLN A 514 25.01 -25.98 -56.24
CA GLN A 514 26.07 -26.00 -57.26
C GLN A 514 26.51 -24.60 -57.67
N ILE A 515 25.56 -23.68 -57.87
CA ILE A 515 25.84 -22.27 -58.20
C ILE A 515 26.60 -21.59 -57.06
N GLU A 516 26.15 -21.79 -55.81
CA GLU A 516 26.77 -21.15 -54.65
C GLU A 516 28.16 -21.73 -54.36
N GLN A 517 28.34 -23.04 -54.55
CA GLN A 517 29.64 -23.69 -54.46
C GLN A 517 30.64 -23.11 -55.47
N GLN A 518 30.21 -22.87 -56.71
CA GLN A 518 31.08 -22.27 -57.72
C GLN A 518 31.56 -20.88 -57.27
N LYS A 519 30.66 -20.05 -56.71
CA LYS A 519 31.05 -18.73 -56.18
C LYS A 519 32.05 -18.84 -55.03
N LEU A 520 31.86 -19.77 -54.10
CA LEU A 520 32.81 -20.00 -53.01
C LEU A 520 34.18 -20.43 -53.54
N CYS A 521 34.20 -21.31 -54.54
CA CYS A 521 35.45 -21.74 -55.19
C CYS A 521 36.18 -20.56 -55.84
N GLU A 522 35.45 -19.68 -56.55
CA GLU A 522 35.99 -18.46 -57.14
C GLU A 522 36.53 -17.49 -56.08
N GLN A 523 35.80 -17.32 -54.97
CA GLN A 523 36.23 -16.50 -53.83
C GLN A 523 37.50 -17.06 -53.18
N TRP A 524 37.54 -18.35 -52.88
CA TRP A 524 38.71 -19.00 -52.29
C TRP A 524 39.93 -18.94 -53.22
N ALA A 525 39.73 -19.02 -54.54
CA ALA A 525 40.83 -18.87 -55.51
C ALA A 525 41.45 -17.46 -55.48
N ILE A 526 40.69 -16.43 -55.13
CA ILE A 526 41.15 -15.04 -55.01
C ILE A 526 41.76 -14.77 -53.63
N GLU A 527 41.07 -15.18 -52.57
CA GLU A 527 41.41 -14.82 -51.19
C GLU A 527 42.52 -15.71 -50.59
N LYS A 528 42.64 -16.95 -51.07
CA LYS A 528 43.57 -17.96 -50.54
C LYS A 528 44.53 -18.37 -51.64
N ALA A 529 45.51 -17.51 -51.94
CA ALA A 529 46.47 -17.70 -53.05
C ALA A 529 47.30 -19.01 -52.96
N ASP A 530 47.52 -19.53 -51.75
CA ASP A 530 48.20 -20.81 -51.50
C ASP A 530 47.24 -22.02 -51.36
N CYS A 531 45.96 -21.84 -51.69
CA CYS A 531 44.95 -22.88 -51.55
C CYS A 531 45.13 -23.98 -52.63
N PRO A 532 45.17 -25.27 -52.26
CA PRO A 532 45.31 -26.38 -53.21
C PRO A 532 44.28 -26.31 -54.35
N GLU A 533 44.69 -26.64 -55.57
CA GLU A 533 43.81 -26.65 -56.75
C GLU A 533 42.54 -27.51 -56.54
N LEU A 534 42.65 -28.55 -55.71
CA LEU A 534 41.54 -29.43 -55.33
C LEU A 534 40.40 -28.68 -54.62
N ILE A 535 40.70 -27.58 -53.91
CA ILE A 535 39.72 -26.76 -53.18
C ILE A 535 39.12 -25.71 -54.10
N GLN A 536 39.92 -25.14 -55.02
CA GLN A 536 39.45 -24.20 -56.05
C GLN A 536 38.50 -24.85 -57.07
N LYS A 537 38.49 -26.18 -57.15
CA LYS A 537 37.62 -26.98 -58.01
C LYS A 537 36.78 -27.97 -57.20
N MET A 538 36.43 -27.61 -55.96
CA MET A 538 35.63 -28.45 -55.09
C MET A 538 34.30 -28.78 -55.77
N GLN A 539 33.88 -30.05 -55.67
CA GLN A 539 32.61 -30.54 -56.20
C GLN A 539 31.80 -31.21 -55.10
N THR A 540 30.48 -31.15 -55.22
CA THR A 540 29.56 -31.77 -54.26
C THR A 540 28.68 -32.79 -54.95
N ARG A 541 28.57 -33.98 -54.35
CA ARG A 541 27.57 -34.99 -54.71
C ARG A 541 26.29 -34.67 -53.98
N ILE A 542 25.17 -34.64 -54.70
CA ILE A 542 23.86 -34.34 -54.13
C ILE A 542 22.91 -35.47 -54.51
N GLY A 543 22.15 -35.97 -53.55
CA GLY A 543 21.11 -36.98 -53.75
C GLY A 543 19.88 -36.67 -52.93
N TRP A 544 18.71 -36.91 -53.48
CA TRP A 544 17.43 -36.83 -52.77
C TRP A 544 16.51 -37.94 -53.24
N ASN A 545 15.55 -38.32 -52.40
CA ASN A 545 14.50 -39.28 -52.72
C ASN A 545 13.17 -38.76 -52.17
N THR A 546 12.03 -39.22 -52.67
CA THR A 546 10.70 -38.88 -52.15
C THR A 546 9.89 -40.13 -51.91
#